data_AF-A0A4S4N2P8-F1
#
_entry.id   AF-A0A4S4N2P8-F1
#
_cell.length_a   1.000
_cell.length_b   1.000
_cell.length_c   1.000
_cell.angle_alpha   90.00
_cell.angle_beta   90.00
_cell.angle_gamma   90.00
#
_symmetry.space_group_name_H-M   'P 1'
#
loop_
_entity.id
_entity.type
_entity.pdbx_description
1 polymer ?
#
loop_
_entity_poly.entity_id
_entity_poly.type
_entity_poly.pdbx_seq_one_letter_code
_entity_poly.pdbx_strand_id
1 'polypeptide(L)'
;MLDVSLELKGKTGEVGPNYTLASCLRRFTQPEKLSAYNCVKCSKTTAASKRLSIRKLPPVLSFQFKDEWYHFDDDKVTHSTLGKCLKSQAYMCFYVKRHLDYKPYVTPSYVVAREAEAVREKEREREKEAALSRELDDALLKLATD
;
A
#
# COMPACT_ATOMS: atom_id res chain seq x y z
N MET A 1 0.09 -0.36 -1.15
CA MET A 1 0.32 0.47 0.05
C MET A 1 -0.27 -0.32 1.21
N LEU A 2 0.52 -0.63 2.25
CA LEU A 2 -0.02 -1.35 3.40
C LEU A 2 -0.74 -0.33 4.28
N ASP A 3 -2.04 -0.50 4.49
CA ASP A 3 -2.81 0.31 5.44
C ASP A 3 -2.84 -0.41 6.79
N VAL A 4 -2.20 0.19 7.80
CA VAL A 4 -2.21 -0.32 9.17
C VAL A 4 -3.15 0.55 9.97
N SER A 5 -4.36 0.06 10.19
CA SER A 5 -5.37 0.76 10.97
C SER A 5 -5.16 0.55 12.48
N LEU A 6 -4.79 1.60 13.20
CA LEU A 6 -4.42 1.62 14.61
C LEU A 6 -5.55 2.21 15.48
N GLU A 7 -5.67 1.72 16.70
CA GLU A 7 -6.60 2.27 17.70
C GLU A 7 -5.84 3.15 18.71
N LEU A 8 -6.24 4.42 18.81
CA LEU A 8 -5.79 5.33 19.87
C LEU A 8 -6.68 5.14 21.10
N LYS A 9 -6.46 4.09 21.89
CA LYS A 9 -7.23 3.93 23.14
C LYS A 9 -6.83 5.00 24.14
N GLY A 10 -7.70 6.00 24.29
CA GLY A 10 -7.79 6.84 25.46
C GLY A 10 -9.13 6.75 26.14
N LYS A 11 -9.20 6.01 27.24
CA LYS A 11 -10.26 6.28 28.20
C LYS A 11 -9.87 7.58 28.89
N THR A 12 -10.76 8.57 28.80
CA THR A 12 -10.72 9.89 29.47
C THR A 12 -9.47 10.72 29.17
N GLY A 13 -9.54 11.62 28.17
CA GLY A 13 -8.88 12.95 28.08
C GLY A 13 -7.44 13.20 28.54
N GLU A 14 -6.72 12.22 29.04
CA GLU A 14 -5.39 12.30 29.63
C GLU A 14 -4.41 11.70 28.65
N VAL A 15 -3.43 12.50 28.23
CA VAL A 15 -2.29 12.05 27.44
C VAL A 15 -1.34 11.26 28.36
N GLY A 16 -1.72 10.03 28.68
CA GLY A 16 -0.86 9.09 29.39
C GLY A 16 0.32 8.60 28.52
N PRO A 17 1.30 7.88 29.08
CA PRO A 17 2.42 7.31 28.31
C PRO A 17 2.00 6.22 27.29
N ASN A 18 0.72 5.87 27.24
CA ASN A 18 0.14 4.78 26.47
C ASN A 18 -0.35 5.16 25.06
N TYR A 19 -0.19 6.42 24.61
CA TYR A 19 -0.63 6.93 23.30
C TYR A 19 0.49 7.03 22.25
N THR A 20 1.59 6.30 22.43
CA THR A 20 2.67 6.29 21.43
C THR A 20 2.35 5.36 20.27
N LEU A 21 2.90 5.67 19.08
CA LEU A 21 2.83 4.78 17.91
C LEU A 21 3.35 3.37 18.23
N ALA A 22 4.44 3.28 19.01
CA ALA A 22 5.00 2.01 19.46
C ALA A 22 3.99 1.19 20.28
N SER A 23 3.24 1.83 21.18
CA SER A 23 2.18 1.16 21.94
C SER A 23 1.03 0.69 21.04
N CYS A 24 0.66 1.48 20.04
CA CYS A 24 -0.37 1.09 19.06
C CYS A 24 0.07 -0.11 18.22
N LEU A 25 1.31 -0.13 17.73
CA LEU A 25 1.86 -1.24 16.94
C LEU A 25 2.01 -2.53 17.76
N ARG A 26 2.38 -2.43 19.05
CA ARG A 26 2.39 -3.58 19.95
C ARG A 26 1.00 -4.19 20.11
N ARG A 27 -0.03 -3.35 20.29
CA ARG A 27 -1.44 -3.82 20.35
C ARG A 27 -1.89 -4.43 19.04
N PHE A 28 -1.58 -3.80 17.90
CA PHE A 28 -1.94 -4.29 16.57
C PHE A 28 -1.38 -5.69 16.28
N THR A 29 -0.19 -6.01 16.81
CA THR A 29 0.48 -7.30 16.62
C THR A 29 0.27 -8.29 17.79
N GLN A 30 -0.59 -7.94 18.75
CA GLN A 30 -0.93 -8.79 19.88
C GLN A 30 -1.84 -9.95 19.42
N PRO A 31 -1.70 -11.17 19.98
CA PRO A 31 -2.66 -12.24 19.73
C PRO A 31 -4.06 -11.86 20.20
N GLU A 32 -5.05 -12.03 19.32
CA GLU A 32 -6.48 -11.85 19.60
C GLU A 32 -7.20 -13.21 19.60
N LYS A 33 -8.15 -13.40 20.52
CA LYS A 33 -9.00 -14.58 20.56
C LYS A 33 -10.19 -14.39 19.64
N LEU A 34 -10.37 -15.29 18.70
CA LEU A 34 -11.53 -15.37 17.83
C LEU A 34 -12.52 -16.37 18.44
N SER A 35 -13.75 -15.93 18.70
CA SER A 35 -14.83 -16.80 19.18
C SER A 35 -15.33 -17.77 18.09
N ALA A 36 -15.18 -17.38 16.82
CA ALA A 36 -15.62 -18.15 15.67
C ALA A 36 -14.61 -18.05 14.52
N TYR A 37 -13.88 -19.14 14.25
CA TYR A 37 -12.99 -19.30 13.10
C TYR A 37 -13.41 -20.52 12.29
N ASN A 38 -13.62 -20.33 10.99
CA ASN A 38 -13.97 -21.42 10.08
C ASN A 38 -12.69 -22.11 9.60
N CYS A 39 -12.41 -23.28 10.16
CA CYS A 39 -11.24 -24.05 9.78
C CYS A 39 -11.48 -24.73 8.42
N VAL A 40 -10.68 -24.35 7.40
CA VAL A 40 -10.78 -24.92 6.04
C VAL A 40 -10.57 -26.44 6.01
N LYS A 41 -9.72 -26.98 6.89
CA LYS A 41 -9.45 -28.43 6.96
C LYS A 41 -10.57 -29.22 7.64
N CYS A 42 -11.23 -28.63 8.65
CA CYS A 42 -12.23 -29.32 9.46
C CYS A 42 -13.67 -28.99 9.05
N SER A 43 -13.86 -27.94 8.24
CA SER A 43 -15.16 -27.36 7.86
C SER A 43 -16.08 -27.08 9.05
N LYS A 44 -15.48 -26.70 10.19
CA LYS A 44 -16.18 -26.40 11.44
C LYS A 44 -15.75 -25.03 11.96
N THR A 45 -16.69 -24.36 12.61
CA THR A 45 -16.44 -23.12 13.35
C THR A 45 -15.92 -23.44 14.74
N THR A 46 -14.73 -22.97 15.08
CA THR A 46 -14.10 -23.23 16.38
C THR A 46 -13.49 -21.95 16.95
N ALA A 47 -13.22 -21.91 18.25
CA ALA A 47 -12.39 -20.87 18.82
C ALA A 47 -10.96 -20.96 18.26
N ALA A 48 -10.31 -19.81 18.05
CA ALA A 48 -8.94 -19.74 17.56
C ALA A 48 -8.21 -18.52 18.13
N SER A 49 -6.89 -18.49 17.97
CA SER A 49 -6.06 -17.31 18.23
C SER A 49 -5.50 -16.81 16.91
N LYS A 50 -5.66 -15.52 16.63
CA LYS A 50 -5.12 -14.86 15.44
C LYS A 50 -4.08 -13.84 15.86
N ARG A 51 -2.98 -13.74 15.12
CA ARG A 51 -1.94 -12.75 15.35
C ARG A 51 -1.46 -12.20 14.02
N LEU A 52 -1.36 -10.88 13.91
CA LEU A 52 -0.78 -10.21 12.76
C LEU A 52 0.70 -9.88 13.00
N SER A 53 1.50 -9.88 11.94
CA SER A 53 2.92 -9.50 11.99
C SER A 53 3.30 -8.73 10.73
N ILE A 54 4.15 -7.72 10.87
CA ILE A 54 4.71 -6.95 9.76
C ILE A 54 6.13 -7.47 9.53
N ARG A 55 6.35 -8.18 8.41
CA ARG A 55 7.66 -8.79 8.10
C ARG A 55 8.63 -7.83 7.41
N LYS A 56 8.11 -7.03 6.47
CA LYS A 56 8.89 -6.06 5.68
C LYS A 56 8.10 -4.77 5.59
N LEU A 57 8.77 -3.66 5.84
CA LEU A 57 8.16 -2.34 5.73
C LEU A 57 8.19 -1.88 4.26
N PRO A 58 7.09 -1.35 3.71
CA PRO A 58 7.12 -0.68 2.42
C PRO A 58 7.97 0.62 2.51
N PRO A 59 8.51 1.12 1.37
CA PRO A 59 9.24 2.40 1.36
C PRO A 59 8.43 3.57 1.93
N VAL A 60 7.10 3.51 1.81
CA VAL A 60 6.16 4.43 2.44
C VAL A 60 5.10 3.61 3.17
N LEU A 61 5.02 3.79 4.49
CA LEU A 61 4.02 3.15 5.36
C LEU A 61 3.07 4.24 5.88
N SER A 62 1.78 4.03 5.66
CA SER A 62 0.72 4.91 6.14
C SER A 62 -0.02 4.26 7.31
N PHE A 63 -0.36 5.05 8.31
CA PHE A 63 -1.17 4.62 9.45
C PHE A 63 -2.50 5.36 9.42
N GLN A 64 -3.60 4.61 9.57
CA GLN A 64 -4.92 5.18 9.79
C GLN A 64 -5.28 5.02 11.26
N PHE A 65 -5.63 6.10 11.95
CA PHE A 65 -6.23 5.98 13.27
C PHE A 65 -7.73 5.77 13.13
N LYS A 66 -8.23 4.68 13.69
CA LYS A 66 -9.65 4.31 13.63
C LYS A 66 -10.48 5.19 14.55
N ASP A 67 -11.69 5.47 14.11
CA ASP A 67 -12.79 6.06 14.89
C ASP A 67 -12.57 7.48 15.42
N GLU A 68 -11.50 8.16 14.99
CA GLU A 68 -11.28 9.57 15.31
C GLU A 68 -11.93 10.48 14.26
N TRP A 69 -12.72 11.44 14.74
CA TRP A 69 -13.36 12.45 13.91
C TRP A 69 -12.85 13.82 14.30
N TYR A 70 -12.55 14.66 13.30
CA TYR A 70 -12.09 16.02 13.50
C TYR A 70 -12.95 16.97 12.68
N HIS A 71 -13.19 18.15 13.23
CA HIS A 71 -13.83 19.26 12.56
C HIS A 71 -12.78 20.32 12.25
N PHE A 72 -12.62 20.58 10.97
CA PHE A 72 -11.71 21.59 10.43
C PHE A 72 -12.53 22.81 10.05
N ASP A 73 -12.19 23.96 10.64
CA ASP A 73 -12.82 25.26 10.42
C ASP A 73 -11.69 26.29 10.25
N ASP A 74 -11.25 26.46 8.99
CA ASP A 74 -10.11 27.28 8.58
C ASP A 74 -8.86 27.12 9.46
N ASP A 75 -8.65 28.04 10.41
CA ASP A 75 -7.49 28.08 11.31
C ASP A 75 -7.63 27.16 12.53
N LYS A 76 -8.78 26.48 12.70
CA LYS A 76 -9.12 25.68 13.88
C LYS A 76 -9.36 24.22 13.53
N VAL A 77 -8.71 23.35 14.29
CA VAL A 77 -8.94 21.90 14.26
C VAL A 77 -9.44 21.48 15.63
N THR A 78 -10.64 20.91 15.67
CA THR A 78 -11.27 20.44 16.92
C THR A 78 -11.65 18.97 16.82
N HIS A 79 -11.62 18.27 17.95
CA HIS A 79 -12.11 16.90 18.02
C HIS A 79 -13.64 16.88 17.85
N SER A 80 -14.14 15.85 17.17
CA SER A 80 -15.55 15.64 16.89
C SER A 80 -15.93 14.17 17.09
N THR A 81 -17.21 13.85 16.91
CA THR A 81 -17.71 12.48 16.97
C THR A 81 -18.48 12.15 15.71
N LEU A 82 -18.53 10.86 15.36
CA LEU A 82 -19.35 10.37 14.24
C LEU A 82 -20.79 10.89 14.33
N GLY A 83 -21.39 10.86 15.51
CA GLY A 83 -22.76 11.33 15.73
C GLY A 83 -22.96 12.82 15.46
N LYS A 84 -21.96 13.66 15.74
CA LYS A 84 -22.00 15.10 15.42
C LYS A 84 -21.88 15.31 13.90
N CYS A 85 -20.98 14.59 13.25
CA CYS A 85 -20.77 14.68 11.80
C CYS A 85 -21.97 14.16 10.99
N LEU A 86 -22.63 13.08 11.42
CA LEU A 86 -23.80 12.55 10.73
C LEU A 86 -25.05 13.44 10.85
N LYS A 87 -25.09 14.34 11.83
CA LYS A 87 -26.19 15.29 12.02
C LYS A 87 -26.03 16.57 11.19
N SER A 88 -24.83 16.86 10.68
CA SER A 88 -24.62 18.04 9.85
C SER A 88 -25.17 17.82 8.44
N GLN A 89 -25.75 18.87 7.85
CA GLN A 89 -26.16 18.84 6.45
C GLN A 89 -24.92 18.86 5.55
N ALA A 90 -24.55 17.69 5.03
CA ALA A 90 -23.38 17.56 4.18
C ALA A 90 -23.71 17.98 2.75
N TYR A 91 -22.92 18.91 2.20
CA TYR A 91 -22.92 19.21 0.77
C TYR A 91 -22.18 18.14 -0.04
N MET A 92 -21.07 17.62 0.51
CA MET A 92 -20.20 16.65 -0.16
C MET A 92 -19.64 15.62 0.82
N CYS A 93 -19.57 14.36 0.40
CA CYS A 93 -19.03 13.25 1.17
C CYS A 93 -17.92 12.53 0.39
N PHE A 94 -16.79 12.27 1.05
CA PHE A 94 -15.68 11.50 0.48
C PHE A 94 -15.64 10.11 1.10
N TYR A 95 -15.46 9.09 0.25
CA TYR A 95 -15.40 7.69 0.68
C TYR A 95 -14.11 7.03 0.21
N VAL A 96 -13.52 6.22 1.07
CA VAL A 96 -12.37 5.38 0.77
C VAL A 96 -12.76 3.92 1.01
N LYS A 97 -12.33 3.03 0.11
CA LYS A 97 -12.56 1.59 0.26
C LYS A 97 -11.77 1.08 1.48
N ARG A 98 -12.47 0.63 2.52
CA ARG A 98 -11.89 0.15 3.80
C ARG A 98 -11.00 -1.09 3.64
N HIS A 99 -11.28 -1.91 2.63
CA HIS A 99 -10.50 -3.09 2.31
C HIS A 99 -9.94 -2.92 0.90
N LEU A 100 -8.68 -2.48 0.83
CA LEU A 100 -7.93 -2.50 -0.41
C LEU A 100 -7.38 -3.92 -0.59
N ASP A 101 -7.93 -4.64 -1.56
CA ASP A 101 -7.49 -5.99 -1.92
C ASP A 101 -6.13 -5.89 -2.64
N TYR A 102 -5.06 -5.65 -1.88
CA TYR A 102 -3.72 -5.71 -2.43
C TYR A 102 -3.34 -7.18 -2.62
N LYS A 103 -3.29 -7.61 -3.88
CA LYS A 103 -2.63 -8.87 -4.23
C LYS A 103 -1.17 -8.78 -3.76
N PRO A 104 -0.68 -9.77 -2.98
CA PRO A 104 0.72 -9.80 -2.56
C PRO A 104 1.64 -9.79 -3.78
N TYR A 105 2.76 -9.06 -3.70
CA TYR A 105 3.83 -9.06 -4.71
C TYR A 105 3.45 -8.52 -6.10
N VAL A 106 2.40 -7.70 -6.23
CA VAL A 106 2.13 -7.03 -7.51
C VAL A 106 3.15 -5.92 -7.73
N THR A 107 3.93 -6.06 -8.79
CA THR A 107 4.78 -5.00 -9.33
C THR A 107 3.88 -3.83 -9.77
N PRO A 108 4.07 -2.61 -9.24
CA PRO A 108 3.26 -1.47 -9.65
C PRO A 108 3.32 -1.24 -11.16
N SER A 109 2.21 -0.82 -11.77
CA SER A 109 2.10 -0.64 -13.22
C SER A 109 3.17 0.27 -13.81
N TYR A 110 3.56 1.33 -13.08
CA TYR A 110 4.61 2.24 -13.52
C TYR A 110 6.00 1.59 -13.60
N VAL A 111 6.28 0.60 -12.74
CA VAL A 111 7.54 -0.15 -12.78
C VAL A 111 7.55 -1.05 -14.00
N VAL A 112 6.44 -1.78 -14.24
CA VAL A 112 6.28 -2.63 -15.43
C VAL A 112 6.41 -1.82 -16.72
N ALA A 113 5.76 -0.65 -16.79
CA ALA A 113 5.82 0.21 -17.96
C ALA A 113 7.24 0.69 -18.26
N ARG A 114 7.98 1.13 -17.22
CA ARG A 114 9.37 1.58 -17.34
C ARG A 114 10.31 0.45 -17.78
N GLU A 115 10.14 -0.74 -17.21
CA GLU A 115 10.94 -1.92 -17.59
C GLU A 115 10.67 -2.32 -19.04
N ALA A 116 9.41 -2.30 -19.48
CA ALA A 116 9.04 -2.59 -20.87
C ALA A 116 9.60 -1.54 -21.85
N GLU A 117 9.58 -0.26 -21.48
CA GLU A 117 10.16 0.82 -22.28
C GLU A 117 11.68 0.65 -22.44
N ALA A 118 12.39 0.32 -21.36
CA ALA A 118 13.82 0.06 -21.40
C ALA A 118 14.20 -1.16 -22.25
N VAL A 119 13.35 -2.21 -22.28
CA VAL A 119 13.54 -3.36 -23.16
C VAL A 119 13.37 -2.95 -24.63
N ARG A 120 12.31 -2.22 -24.96
CA ARG A 120 12.05 -1.74 -26.32
C ARG A 120 13.16 -0.82 -26.84
N GLU A 121 13.72 0.02 -25.97
CA GLU A 121 14.84 0.88 -26.33
C GLU A 121 16.09 0.07 -26.67
N LYS A 122 16.45 -0.93 -25.85
CA LYS A 122 17.57 -1.83 -26.10
C LYS A 122 17.41 -2.66 -27.38
N GLU A 123 16.20 -3.12 -27.69
CA GLU A 123 15.93 -3.84 -28.94
C GLU A 123 16.16 -2.94 -30.14
N ARG A 124 15.67 -1.70 -30.10
CA ARG A 124 15.87 -0.70 -31.15
C ARG A 124 17.34 -0.32 -31.33
N GLU A 125 18.11 -0.22 -30.24
CA GLU A 125 19.56 0.02 -30.32
C GLU A 125 20.28 -1.16 -30.98
N ARG A 126 19.97 -2.40 -30.60
CA ARG A 126 20.55 -3.60 -31.21
C ARG A 126 20.23 -3.73 -32.71
N GLU A 127 19.01 -3.40 -33.11
CA GLU A 127 18.63 -3.40 -34.54
C GLU A 127 19.42 -2.36 -35.33
N LYS A 128 19.61 -1.16 -34.78
CA LYS A 128 20.44 -0.11 -35.40
C LYS A 128 21.90 -0.53 -35.52
N GLU A 129 22.47 -1.09 -34.45
CA GLU A 129 23.85 -1.60 -34.45
C GLU A 129 24.03 -2.73 -35.47
N ALA A 130 23.07 -3.66 -35.54
CA ALA A 130 23.10 -4.75 -36.51
C ALA A 130 22.96 -4.24 -37.96
N ALA A 131 22.10 -3.24 -38.21
CA ALA A 131 21.98 -2.61 -39.52
C ALA A 131 23.28 -1.90 -39.92
N LEU A 132 23.88 -1.12 -39.01
CA LEU A 132 25.16 -0.44 -39.24
C LEU A 132 26.30 -1.43 -39.50
N SER A 133 26.36 -2.53 -38.75
CA SER A 133 27.35 -3.60 -38.97
C SER A 133 27.21 -4.21 -40.36
N ARG A 134 25.98 -4.48 -40.81
CA ARG A 134 25.73 -5.04 -42.15
C ARG A 134 26.13 -4.09 -43.27
N GLU A 135 25.89 -2.78 -43.10
CA GLU A 135 26.34 -1.77 -44.07
C GLU A 135 27.86 -1.67 -44.14
N LEU A 136 28.55 -1.75 -43.00
CA LEU A 136 30.00 -1.75 -42.95
C LEU A 136 30.58 -2.99 -43.64
N ASP A 137 30.01 -4.17 -43.37
CA ASP A 137 30.45 -5.42 -44.01
C ASP A 137 30.27 -5.38 -45.53
N ASP A 138 29.14 -4.84 -46.03
CA ASP A 138 28.88 -4.68 -47.48
C ASP A 138 29.85 -3.66 -48.12
N ALA A 139 30.14 -2.55 -47.44
CA ALA A 139 31.11 -1.56 -47.92
C ALA A 139 32.54 -2.13 -47.95
N LEU A 140 32.92 -2.93 -46.96
CA LEU A 140 34.23 -3.56 -46.87
C LEU A 140 34.41 -4.64 -47.94
N LEU A 141 33.34 -5.38 -48.27
CA LEU A 141 33.35 -6.33 -49.37
C LEU A 141 33.56 -5.64 -50.72
N LYS A 142 32.90 -4.50 -50.96
CA LYS A 142 33.06 -3.71 -52.20
C LYS A 142 34.49 -3.20 -52.38
N LEU A 143 35.12 -2.72 -51.30
CA LEU A 143 36.50 -2.25 -51.31
C LEU A 143 37.53 -3.37 -51.54
N ALA A 144 37.18 -4.63 -51.27
CA ALA A 144 38.06 -5.78 -51.48
C ALA A 144 37.95 -6.38 -52.90
N THR A 145 36.94 -5.97 -53.67
CA THR A 145 36.68 -6.47 -55.03
C THR A 145 37.13 -5.54 -56.16
N ASP A 146 37.58 -4.32 -55.83
CA ASP A 146 38.28 -3.37 -56.73
C ASP A 146 39.80 -3.51 -56.58
#